data_AF-A0A3D5A7A3-F1
#
_entry.id   AF-A0A3D5A7A3-F1
#
_cell.length_a   1.000
_cell.length_b   1.000
_cell.length_c   1.000
_cell.angle_alpha   90.00
_cell.angle_beta   90.00
_cell.angle_gamma   90.00
#
_symmetry.space_group_name_H-M   'P 1'
#
loop_
_entity.id
_entity.type
_entity.pdbx_description
1 polymer ?
#
loop_
_entity_poly.entity_id
_entity_poly.type
_entity_poly.pdbx_seq_one_letter_code
_entity_poly.pdbx_strand_id
1 'polypeptide(L)'
;MKKQFLGKALALFEGFRKHKITTADLEAAELKAKKLDVRKEDFQILIAMCKDTFAGKYKMNKWNLSVIVATIVYVISPLDAIPDVIPVLGWVDDITIIGYAVAKLSDEILQYKLFRKQILMNQS
;
A
#
# COMPACT_ATOMS: atom_id res chain seq x y z
N MET A 1 -14.62 24.35 12.39
CA MET A 1 -13.38 23.75 11.85
C MET A 1 -13.32 23.56 10.32
N LYS A 2 -14.37 23.84 9.51
CA LYS A 2 -14.35 23.61 8.04
C LYS A 2 -13.72 24.70 7.14
N LYS A 3 -13.52 25.94 7.62
CA LYS A 3 -13.08 27.07 6.77
C LYS A 3 -11.60 27.03 6.37
N GLN A 4 -10.74 26.40 7.16
CA GLN A 4 -9.28 26.38 6.92
C GLN A 4 -8.87 25.34 5.86
N PHE A 5 -9.62 24.23 5.76
CA PHE A 5 -9.36 23.15 4.82
C PHE A 5 -9.61 23.57 3.36
N LEU A 6 -10.71 24.31 3.12
CA LEU A 6 -11.07 24.80 1.78
C LEU A 6 -10.07 25.84 1.26
N GLY A 7 -9.54 26.70 2.13
CA GLY A 7 -8.52 27.69 1.74
C GLY A 7 -7.20 27.06 1.30
N LYS A 8 -6.77 25.99 2.00
CA LYS A 8 -5.56 25.22 1.64
C LYS A 8 -5.75 24.42 0.35
N ALA A 9 -6.91 23.79 0.19
CA ALA A 9 -7.25 23.07 -1.04
C ALA A 9 -7.26 24.00 -2.27
N LEU A 10 -7.79 25.23 -2.10
CA LEU A 10 -7.79 26.24 -3.17
C LEU A 10 -6.36 26.70 -3.52
N ALA A 11 -5.52 26.95 -2.52
CA ALA A 11 -4.13 27.35 -2.72
C ALA A 11 -3.30 26.24 -3.43
N LEU A 12 -3.54 24.98 -3.07
CA LEU A 12 -2.92 23.83 -3.73
C LEU A 12 -3.38 23.70 -5.19
N PHE A 13 -4.68 23.89 -5.44
CA PHE A 13 -5.26 23.89 -6.79
C PHE A 13 -4.70 25.03 -7.65
N GLU A 14 -4.50 26.22 -7.09
CA GLU A 14 -3.85 27.34 -7.78
C GLU A 14 -2.38 27.08 -8.11
N GLY A 15 -1.65 26.38 -7.24
CA GLY A 15 -0.29 25.91 -7.50
C GLY A 15 -0.24 24.89 -8.63
N PHE A 16 -1.16 23.91 -8.63
CA PHE A 16 -1.28 22.90 -9.68
C PHE A 16 -1.67 23.51 -11.03
N ARG A 17 -2.56 24.51 -11.02
CA ARG A 17 -2.98 25.26 -12.22
C ARG A 17 -1.83 25.96 -12.94
N LYS A 18 -0.73 26.30 -12.23
CA LYS A 18 0.46 26.93 -12.82
C LYS A 18 1.42 25.92 -13.46
N HIS A 19 1.27 24.63 -13.19
CA HIS A 19 2.05 23.57 -13.81
C HIS A 19 1.28 23.01 -15.02
N LYS A 20 1.86 23.14 -16.22
CA LYS A 20 1.33 22.45 -17.41
C LYS A 20 1.72 20.99 -17.28
N ILE A 21 0.74 20.11 -17.03
CA ILE A 21 0.92 18.66 -17.11
C ILE A 21 1.53 18.34 -18.46
N THR A 22 2.71 17.73 -18.44
CA THR A 22 3.43 17.32 -19.65
C THR A 22 3.12 15.86 -19.98
N THR A 23 3.42 15.44 -21.22
CA THR A 23 3.30 14.04 -21.63
C THR A 23 4.21 13.13 -20.81
N ALA A 24 5.39 13.60 -20.39
CA ALA A 24 6.30 12.86 -19.52
C ALA A 24 5.69 12.60 -18.13
N ASP A 25 4.90 13.53 -17.61
CA ASP A 25 4.19 13.34 -16.32
C ASP A 25 3.12 12.24 -16.43
N LEU A 26 2.43 12.19 -17.58
CA LEU A 26 1.41 11.16 -17.87
C LEU A 26 2.04 9.78 -18.07
N GLU A 27 3.14 9.68 -18.83
CA GLU A 27 3.89 8.42 -18.99
C GLU A 27 4.45 7.91 -17.66
N ALA A 28 4.99 8.81 -16.83
CA ALA A 28 5.46 8.47 -15.50
C ALA A 28 4.32 7.98 -14.60
N ALA A 29 3.12 8.55 -14.72
CA ALA A 29 1.93 8.10 -14.00
C ALA A 29 1.47 6.70 -14.45
N GLU A 30 1.43 6.44 -15.76
CA GLU A 30 1.05 5.14 -16.32
C GLU A 30 2.03 4.02 -15.92
N LEU A 31 3.33 4.27 -16.02
CA LEU A 31 4.36 3.32 -15.58
C LEU A 31 4.24 2.98 -14.09
N LYS A 32 3.87 3.97 -13.26
CA LYS A 32 3.64 3.76 -11.82
C LYS A 32 2.35 2.99 -11.55
N ALA A 33 1.26 3.31 -12.24
CA ALA A 33 0.01 2.56 -12.14
C ALA A 33 0.19 1.08 -12.52
N LYS A 34 0.97 0.81 -13.57
CA LYS A 34 1.32 -0.56 -13.97
C LYS A 34 2.14 -1.30 -12.91
N LYS A 35 3.07 -0.62 -12.23
CA LYS A 35 3.85 -1.23 -11.11
C LYS A 35 2.97 -1.54 -9.90
N LEU A 36 1.98 -0.69 -9.60
CA LEU A 36 0.98 -0.93 -8.56
C LEU A 36 0.12 -2.15 -8.88
N ASP A 37 -0.30 -2.29 -10.14
CA ASP A 37 -1.09 -3.44 -10.59
C ASP A 37 -0.34 -4.76 -10.37
N VAL A 38 0.94 -4.81 -10.70
CA VAL A 38 1.80 -5.99 -10.43
C VAL A 38 1.92 -6.30 -8.93
N ARG A 39 1.98 -5.27 -8.06
CA ARG A 39 2.10 -5.45 -6.60
C ARG A 39 0.76 -5.63 -5.89
N LYS A 40 -0.36 -5.55 -6.61
CA LYS A 40 -1.70 -5.73 -6.04
C LYS A 40 -1.87 -7.13 -5.45
N GLU A 41 -1.36 -8.14 -6.14
CA GLU A 41 -1.40 -9.53 -5.68
C GLU A 41 -0.63 -9.73 -4.38
N ASP A 42 0.55 -9.12 -4.29
CA ASP A 42 1.36 -9.13 -3.07
C ASP A 42 0.61 -8.49 -1.90
N PHE A 43 -0.02 -7.33 -2.12
CA PHE A 43 -0.79 -6.65 -1.08
C PHE A 43 -2.01 -7.46 -0.63
N GLN A 44 -2.69 -8.13 -1.57
CA GLN A 44 -3.79 -9.05 -1.24
C GLN A 44 -3.31 -10.22 -0.35
N ILE A 45 -2.12 -10.75 -0.60
CA ILE A 45 -1.53 -11.80 0.23
C ILE A 45 -1.27 -11.28 1.64
N LEU A 46 -0.69 -10.09 1.80
CA LEU A 46 -0.44 -9.49 3.12
C LEU A 46 -1.75 -9.31 3.92
N ILE A 47 -2.81 -8.85 3.26
CA ILE A 47 -4.15 -8.75 3.89
C ILE A 47 -4.66 -10.13 4.31
N ALA A 48 -4.54 -11.14 3.45
CA ALA A 48 -4.99 -12.49 3.74
C ALA A 48 -4.24 -13.10 4.93
N MET A 49 -2.90 -12.95 4.96
CA MET A 49 -2.06 -13.35 6.09
C MET A 49 -2.51 -12.69 7.39
N CYS A 50 -2.76 -11.38 7.36
CA CYS A 50 -3.24 -10.62 8.51
C CYS A 50 -4.57 -11.17 9.03
N LYS A 51 -5.54 -11.39 8.12
CA LYS A 51 -6.87 -11.92 8.45
C LYS A 51 -6.80 -13.32 9.05
N ASP A 52 -6.05 -14.23 8.42
CA ASP A 52 -5.92 -15.61 8.91
C ASP A 52 -5.15 -15.69 10.24
N THR A 53 -4.21 -14.77 10.46
CA THR A 53 -3.51 -14.65 11.74
C THR A 53 -4.45 -14.18 12.85
N PHE A 54 -5.25 -13.15 12.61
CA PHE A 54 -6.26 -12.70 13.58
C PHE A 54 -7.38 -13.72 13.81
N ALA A 55 -7.73 -14.51 12.80
CA ALA A 55 -8.66 -15.62 12.94
C ALA A 55 -8.06 -16.86 13.64
N GLY A 56 -6.77 -16.83 14.00
CA GLY A 56 -6.06 -17.95 14.63
C GLY A 56 -5.78 -19.13 13.71
N LYS A 57 -6.03 -19.00 12.40
CA LYS A 57 -5.83 -20.05 11.39
C LYS A 57 -4.36 -20.18 10.99
N TYR A 58 -3.65 -19.05 10.95
CA TYR A 58 -2.23 -19.00 10.64
C TYR A 58 -1.46 -18.46 11.84
N LYS A 59 -0.34 -19.10 12.20
CA LYS A 59 0.53 -18.62 13.28
C LYS A 59 1.79 -18.03 12.67
N MET A 60 2.04 -16.78 13.03
CA MET A 60 3.19 -16.01 12.58
C MET A 60 3.85 -15.34 13.79
N ASN A 61 5.14 -15.04 13.69
CA ASN A 61 5.83 -14.30 14.73
C ASN A 61 5.26 -12.86 14.87
N LYS A 62 5.36 -12.29 16.08
CA LYS A 62 4.77 -10.96 16.38
C LYS A 62 5.39 -9.82 15.55
N TRP A 63 6.65 -9.95 15.18
CA TRP A 63 7.38 -8.95 14.39
C TRP A 63 6.90 -8.88 12.94
N ASN A 64 6.69 -10.02 12.31
CA ASN A 64 6.17 -10.13 10.95
C ASN A 64 4.73 -9.62 10.92
N LEU A 65 3.92 -9.93 11.94
CA LEU A 65 2.58 -9.35 12.09
C LEU A 65 2.62 -7.83 12.19
N SER A 66 3.54 -7.24 12.96
CA SER A 66 3.63 -5.78 13.08
C SER A 66 4.03 -5.11 11.77
N VAL A 67 4.94 -5.73 10.99
CA VAL A 67 5.30 -5.24 9.64
C VAL A 67 4.09 -5.24 8.70
N ILE A 68 3.31 -6.32 8.69
CA ILE A 68 2.09 -6.40 7.87
C ILE A 68 1.06 -5.34 8.29
N VAL A 69 0.79 -5.21 9.59
CA VAL A 69 -0.18 -4.23 10.10
C VAL A 69 0.28 -2.81 9.78
N ALA A 70 1.55 -2.48 9.97
CA ALA A 70 2.10 -1.17 9.62
C ALA A 70 1.95 -0.86 8.13
N THR A 71 2.26 -1.84 7.27
CA THR A 71 2.10 -1.73 5.81
C THR A 71 0.65 -1.47 5.42
N ILE A 72 -0.30 -2.21 6.01
CA ILE A 72 -1.74 -2.06 5.72
C ILE A 72 -2.25 -0.70 6.20
N VAL A 73 -1.89 -0.28 7.42
CA VAL A 73 -2.31 1.02 7.97
C VAL A 73 -1.80 2.17 7.10
N TYR A 74 -0.54 2.09 6.67
CA TYR A 74 0.06 3.08 5.78
C TYR A 74 -0.70 3.21 4.45
N VAL A 75 -1.04 2.08 3.81
CA VAL A 75 -1.76 2.06 2.52
C VAL A 75 -3.23 2.50 2.66
N ILE A 76 -3.89 2.21 3.79
CA ILE A 76 -5.30 2.57 4.01
C ILE A 76 -5.46 4.04 4.38
N SER A 77 -4.51 4.62 5.13
CA SER A 77 -4.57 6.03 5.54
C SER A 77 -3.25 6.76 5.22
N PRO A 78 -2.97 7.06 3.94
CA PRO A 78 -1.87 7.95 3.58
C PRO A 78 -2.06 9.38 4.09
N LEU A 79 -3.27 9.73 4.58
CA LEU A 79 -3.66 11.07 5.05
C LEU A 79 -3.22 11.39 6.49
N ASP A 80 -2.97 10.40 7.35
CA ASP A 80 -2.59 10.68 8.76
C ASP A 80 -1.08 10.91 8.96
N ALA A 81 -0.24 10.65 7.95
CA ALA A 81 1.22 10.70 8.06
C ALA A 81 1.89 11.91 7.36
N ILE A 82 1.16 12.68 6.55
CA ILE A 82 1.71 13.81 5.77
C ILE A 82 1.04 15.12 6.19
N PRO A 83 1.69 15.97 6.99
CA PRO A 83 1.32 17.37 7.09
C PRO A 83 1.73 18.08 5.79
N ASP A 84 0.74 18.38 4.93
CA ASP A 84 0.68 19.48 3.96
C ASP A 84 1.90 19.70 3.00
N VAL A 85 2.46 18.67 2.34
CA VAL A 85 3.47 18.94 1.27
C VAL A 85 3.41 17.99 0.07
N ILE A 86 3.06 18.58 -1.09
CA ILE A 86 3.41 18.20 -2.48
C ILE A 86 2.41 17.26 -3.23
N PRO A 87 1.69 17.78 -4.25
CA PRO A 87 0.65 17.04 -4.99
C PRO A 87 1.17 16.03 -6.03
N VAL A 88 2.48 15.79 -6.13
CA VAL A 88 3.10 14.87 -7.11
C VAL A 88 3.91 13.75 -6.44
N LEU A 89 4.16 13.85 -5.13
CA LEU A 89 5.06 12.95 -4.38
C LEU A 89 4.34 11.86 -3.57
N GLY A 90 3.02 11.89 -3.49
CA GLY A 90 2.23 11.00 -2.63
C GLY A 90 1.91 9.59 -3.15
N TRP A 91 2.48 9.14 -4.28
CA TRP A 91 2.18 7.81 -4.85
C TRP A 91 3.40 6.87 -4.87
N VAL A 92 4.60 7.40 -4.61
CA VAL A 92 5.87 6.66 -4.71
C VAL A 92 6.15 5.87 -3.42
N ASP A 93 5.69 6.38 -2.28
CA ASP A 93 6.04 5.82 -0.97
C ASP A 93 5.23 4.53 -0.68
N ASP A 94 3.97 4.44 -1.12
CA ASP A 94 3.12 3.24 -0.95
C ASP A 94 3.69 1.99 -1.64
N ILE A 95 4.14 2.12 -2.89
CA ILE A 95 4.73 1.03 -3.69
C ILE A 95 6.01 0.52 -3.01
N THR A 96 6.79 1.46 -2.48
CA THR A 96 8.08 1.18 -1.84
C THR A 96 7.88 0.42 -0.53
N ILE A 97 6.88 0.83 0.26
CA ILE A 97 6.54 0.17 1.53
C ILE A 97 5.96 -1.22 1.30
N ILE A 98 5.05 -1.40 0.34
CA ILE A 98 4.55 -2.75 -0.04
C ILE A 98 5.73 -3.61 -0.51
N GLY A 99 6.59 -3.08 -1.38
CA GLY A 99 7.75 -3.81 -1.88
C GLY A 99 8.76 -4.19 -0.81
N TYR A 100 9.01 -3.30 0.14
CA TYR A 100 9.85 -3.57 1.30
C TYR A 100 9.24 -4.66 2.19
N ALA A 101 7.95 -4.56 2.49
CA ALA A 101 7.25 -5.55 3.31
C ALA A 101 7.29 -6.94 2.66
N VAL A 102 7.04 -7.02 1.35
CA VAL A 102 7.11 -8.28 0.59
C VAL A 102 8.52 -8.87 0.60
N ALA A 103 9.53 -8.03 0.37
CA ALA A 103 10.92 -8.49 0.41
C ALA A 103 11.30 -9.00 1.81
N LYS A 104 10.93 -8.25 2.85
CA LYS A 104 11.21 -8.58 4.26
C LYS A 104 10.49 -9.83 4.72
N LEU A 105 9.30 -10.09 4.20
CA LEU A 105 8.42 -11.20 4.59
C LEU A 105 8.42 -12.34 3.57
N SER A 106 9.36 -12.35 2.63
CA SER A 106 9.40 -13.31 1.51
C SER A 106 9.28 -14.78 1.96
N ASP A 107 10.05 -15.18 2.97
CA ASP A 107 10.00 -16.54 3.54
C ASP A 107 8.64 -16.84 4.18
N GLU A 108 8.10 -15.90 4.95
CA GLU A 108 6.81 -16.03 5.63
C GLU A 108 5.64 -16.10 4.62
N ILE A 109 5.71 -15.31 3.54
CA ILE A 109 4.77 -15.34 2.43
C ILE A 109 4.80 -16.71 1.75
N LEU A 110 5.99 -17.29 1.56
CA LEU A 110 6.12 -18.63 0.99
C LEU A 110 5.45 -19.68 1.89
N GLN A 111 5.72 -19.65 3.20
CA GLN A 111 5.08 -20.55 4.16
C GLN A 111 3.55 -20.40 4.15
N TYR A 112 3.05 -19.17 4.13
CA TYR A 112 1.62 -18.91 4.05
C TYR A 112 0.98 -19.42 2.75
N LYS A 113 1.66 -19.25 1.60
CA LYS A 113 1.19 -19.80 0.31
C LYS A 113 1.08 -21.33 0.35
N LEU A 114 2.05 -22.00 0.95
CA LEU A 114 2.02 -23.46 1.15
C LEU A 114 0.87 -23.89 2.06
N PHE A 115 0.69 -23.19 3.18
CA PHE A 115 -0.44 -23.40 4.10
C PHE A 115 -1.79 -23.28 3.39
N ARG A 116 -2.01 -22.22 2.60
CA ARG A 116 -3.25 -22.04 1.84
C ARG A 116 -3.46 -23.13 0.78
N LYS A 117 -2.39 -23.54 0.10
CA LYS A 117 -2.46 -24.63 -0.88
C LYS A 117 -2.89 -25.94 -0.22
N GLN A 118 -2.36 -26.25 0.97
CA GLN A 118 -2.76 -27.42 1.74
C GLN A 118 -4.24 -27.38 2.13
N ILE A 119 -4.76 -26.24 2.56
CA ILE A 119 -6.19 -26.09 2.89
C ILE A 119 -7.07 -26.38 1.67
N LEU A 120 -6.71 -25.84 0.50
CA LEU A 120 -7.49 -26.05 -0.73
C LEU A 120 -7.49 -27.51 -1.16
N MET A 121 -6.36 -28.20 -1.05
CA MET A 121 -6.25 -29.64 -1.36
C MET A 121 -7.04 -30.53 -0.41
N ASN A 122 -7.21 -30.12 0.84
CA ASN A 122 -7.96 -30.88 1.84
C ASN A 122 -9.49 -30.68 1.71
N GLN A 123 -9.95 -29.77 0.85
CA GLN A 123 -11.36 -29.45 0.63
C GLN A 123 -11.90 -30.00 -0.70
N SER A 124 -11.05 -30.61 -1.52
CA SER A 124 -11.35 -31.25 -2.81
C SER A 124 -11.29 -32.76 -2.70
#